data_AF-A0A2H5ZVY9-F1
#
_entry.id   AF-A0A2H5ZVY9-F1
#
_cell.length_a   1.000
_cell.length_b   1.000
_cell.length_c   1.000
_cell.angle_alpha   90.00
_cell.angle_beta   90.00
_cell.angle_gamma   90.00
#
_symmetry.space_group_name_H-M   'P 1'
#
loop_
_entity.id
_entity.type
_entity.pdbx_description
1 polymer ?
#
loop_
_entity_poly.entity_id
_entity_poly.type
_entity_poly.pdbx_seq_one_letter_code
_entity_poly.pdbx_strand_id
1 'polypeptide(L)'
;MEVEGLPVRPWADYLLPNPRWRGLGGRVSGRFHLYGSASRLQVRAAAQLAEAAVQLVREGITVQGVRGAVEVDGPLVSLRRLRARVRGSEFLVQGQVRLAGSGAVALEVEAQGADLSLLRRLLPSVQVAPRGRLAGRVRILGPLDALRVEGNVRTPLLDLGGLRFADVRGRLRYGSGLLSLSEASARLSGGGLRGDVLVALSSEPRFLAVGEFAQVPSEVAHALGLELPLRARLSGAVVAAGRPDEPEASGVVKATAGSVRGHRVDAVEAVFHYEQGTLRLPAARARLEDASVWAWGRVDGTSLHLDVLARSLPVEDLLRAAGLRVEASGSLAAAGRLGGTIRSPTFAGSVLWESGRAGPLVFESATADVLASGGRLEVRRLGLLDGPAVYRGFVALEGQTLRAHVSVSGARA
;
A
#
# COMPACT_ATOMS: atom_id res chain seq x y z
N MET A 1 -23.51 -34.79 -40.76
CA MET A 1 -22.81 -34.05 -41.81
C MET A 1 -21.38 -33.84 -41.37
N GLU A 2 -20.42 -34.20 -42.21
CA GLU A 2 -19.00 -33.87 -42.02
C GLU A 2 -18.70 -32.58 -42.77
N VAL A 3 -17.93 -31.70 -42.12
CA VAL A 3 -17.69 -30.33 -42.60
C VAL A 3 -16.21 -30.04 -42.47
N GLU A 4 -15.61 -29.47 -43.51
CA GLU A 4 -14.21 -29.09 -43.52
C GLU A 4 -14.05 -27.60 -43.82
N GLY A 5 -13.40 -26.87 -42.91
CA GLY A 5 -12.98 -25.49 -43.14
C GLY A 5 -14.09 -24.47 -43.31
N LEU A 6 -15.30 -24.75 -42.81
CA LEU A 6 -16.49 -23.90 -42.94
C LEU A 6 -16.26 -22.56 -42.23
N PRO A 7 -16.56 -21.41 -42.88
CA PRO A 7 -16.41 -20.12 -42.26
C PRO A 7 -17.36 -19.97 -41.07
N VAL A 8 -16.85 -19.49 -39.93
CA VAL A 8 -17.66 -19.34 -38.70
C VAL A 8 -18.70 -18.23 -38.83
N ARG A 9 -18.36 -17.10 -39.48
CA ARG A 9 -19.18 -15.88 -39.46
C ARG A 9 -20.62 -16.05 -39.99
N PRO A 10 -20.87 -16.69 -41.16
CA PRO A 10 -22.24 -16.86 -41.65
C PRO A 10 -23.11 -17.78 -40.78
N TRP A 11 -22.48 -18.63 -39.98
CA TRP A 11 -23.14 -19.68 -39.19
C TRP A 11 -23.16 -19.40 -37.70
N ALA A 12 -22.42 -18.39 -37.23
CA ALA A 12 -22.24 -18.10 -35.82
C ALA A 12 -23.56 -17.83 -35.11
N ASP A 13 -24.45 -17.05 -35.73
CA ASP A 13 -25.75 -16.70 -35.15
C ASP A 13 -26.70 -17.90 -35.10
N TYR A 14 -26.52 -18.89 -35.97
CA TYR A 14 -27.30 -20.14 -35.99
C TYR A 14 -26.77 -21.17 -34.99
N LEU A 15 -25.45 -21.29 -34.87
CA LEU A 15 -24.79 -22.26 -33.99
C LEU A 15 -24.71 -21.77 -32.53
N LEU A 16 -24.70 -20.46 -32.32
CA LEU A 16 -24.63 -19.80 -31.02
C LEU A 16 -25.64 -18.64 -30.97
N PRO A 17 -26.95 -18.90 -30.86
CA PRO A 17 -27.99 -17.87 -30.93
C PRO A 17 -28.02 -16.90 -29.73
N ASN A 18 -27.00 -16.91 -28.88
CA ASN A 18 -26.95 -16.09 -27.68
C ASN A 18 -26.44 -14.67 -28.03
N PRO A 19 -27.25 -13.61 -27.84
CA PRO A 19 -26.90 -12.24 -28.25
C PRO A 19 -25.69 -11.66 -27.50
N ARG A 20 -25.19 -12.33 -26.45
CA ARG A 20 -23.95 -11.94 -25.76
C ARG A 20 -22.70 -12.14 -26.60
N TRP A 21 -22.75 -13.00 -27.63
CA TRP A 21 -21.59 -13.37 -28.44
C TRP A 21 -21.85 -13.04 -29.90
N ARG A 22 -20.85 -12.51 -30.60
CA ARG A 22 -20.90 -12.31 -32.05
C ARG A 22 -19.69 -12.96 -32.70
N GLY A 23 -19.92 -13.89 -33.61
CA GLY A 23 -18.85 -14.47 -34.42
C GLY A 23 -18.28 -13.44 -35.39
N LEU A 24 -16.97 -13.19 -35.33
CA LEU A 24 -16.29 -12.24 -36.18
C LEU A 24 -15.62 -12.92 -37.39
N GLY A 25 -15.22 -14.19 -37.25
CA GLY A 25 -14.55 -14.93 -38.32
C GLY A 25 -13.90 -16.24 -37.86
N GLY A 26 -13.13 -16.84 -38.78
CA GLY A 26 -12.40 -18.10 -38.60
C GLY A 26 -13.07 -19.29 -39.28
N ARG A 27 -12.52 -20.48 -39.04
CA ARG A 27 -12.97 -21.74 -39.65
C ARG A 27 -13.30 -22.80 -38.62
N VAL A 28 -14.24 -23.67 -38.96
CA VAL A 28 -14.60 -24.85 -38.18
C VAL A 28 -14.60 -26.09 -39.08
N SER A 29 -14.02 -27.17 -38.59
CA SER A 29 -14.06 -28.49 -39.23
C SER A 29 -14.59 -29.51 -38.23
N GLY A 30 -15.32 -30.53 -38.66
CA GLY A 30 -15.76 -31.62 -37.79
C GLY A 30 -17.10 -32.22 -38.20
N ARG A 31 -17.66 -33.00 -37.27
CA ARG A 31 -18.93 -33.71 -37.48
C ARG A 31 -20.05 -32.99 -36.75
N PHE A 32 -21.13 -32.71 -37.48
CA PHE A 32 -22.33 -32.03 -37.00
C PHE A 32 -23.56 -32.90 -37.24
N HIS A 33 -24.34 -33.08 -36.18
CA HIS A 33 -25.59 -33.82 -36.15
C HIS A 33 -26.67 -32.84 -35.72
N LEU A 34 -27.52 -32.49 -36.68
CA LEU A 34 -28.65 -31.58 -36.51
C LEU A 34 -29.91 -32.43 -36.44
N TYR A 35 -30.71 -32.27 -35.40
CA TYR A 35 -31.95 -33.03 -35.24
C TYR A 35 -33.01 -32.21 -34.49
N GLY A 36 -34.29 -32.56 -34.64
CA GLY A 36 -35.41 -31.81 -34.05
C GLY A 36 -36.25 -31.07 -35.10
N SER A 37 -37.12 -30.16 -34.66
CA SER A 37 -37.98 -29.36 -35.54
C SER A 37 -37.35 -28.01 -35.87
N ALA A 38 -37.87 -27.32 -36.89
CA ALA A 38 -37.45 -25.95 -37.23
C ALA A 38 -37.57 -24.96 -36.04
N SER A 39 -38.47 -25.23 -35.09
CA SER A 39 -38.66 -24.43 -33.87
C SER A 39 -37.85 -24.88 -32.65
N ARG A 40 -37.26 -26.10 -32.69
CA ARG A 40 -36.46 -26.70 -31.59
C ARG A 40 -35.32 -27.55 -32.16
N LEU A 41 -34.44 -26.90 -32.91
CA LEU A 41 -33.25 -27.51 -33.46
C LEU A 41 -32.28 -27.87 -32.32
N GLN A 42 -31.84 -29.12 -32.27
CA GLN A 42 -30.76 -29.59 -31.41
C GLN A 42 -29.50 -29.85 -32.24
N VAL A 43 -28.35 -29.51 -31.66
CA VAL A 43 -27.05 -29.67 -32.28
C VAL A 43 -26.21 -30.59 -31.41
N ARG A 44 -25.67 -31.65 -32.02
CA ARG A 44 -24.55 -32.40 -31.46
C ARG A 44 -23.38 -32.27 -32.42
N ALA A 45 -22.22 -31.84 -31.93
CA ALA A 45 -21.06 -31.61 -32.77
C ALA A 45 -19.76 -31.98 -32.07
N ALA A 46 -18.80 -32.49 -32.84
CA ALA A 46 -17.40 -32.58 -32.46
C ALA A 46 -16.62 -31.78 -33.50
N ALA A 47 -16.09 -30.64 -33.08
CA ALA A 47 -15.57 -29.60 -33.96
C ALA A 47 -14.18 -29.14 -33.55
N GLN A 48 -13.34 -28.86 -34.54
CA GLN A 48 -12.04 -28.23 -34.43
C GLN A 48 -12.15 -26.79 -34.90
N LEU A 49 -11.81 -25.85 -34.02
CA LEU A 49 -11.74 -24.43 -34.34
C LEU A 49 -10.34 -24.08 -34.87
N ALA A 50 -10.30 -23.31 -35.95
CA ALA A 50 -9.08 -22.77 -36.54
C ALA A 50 -9.23 -21.26 -36.76
N GLU A 51 -8.46 -20.49 -36.00
CA GLU A 51 -8.43 -19.02 -36.06
C GLU A 51 -9.80 -18.37 -35.89
N ALA A 52 -10.65 -18.95 -35.04
CA ALA A 52 -11.94 -18.36 -34.72
C ALA A 52 -11.78 -17.05 -33.96
N ALA A 53 -12.67 -16.11 -34.24
CA ALA A 53 -12.73 -14.81 -33.59
C ALA A 53 -14.17 -14.55 -33.14
N VAL A 54 -14.32 -14.14 -31.88
CA VAL A 54 -15.61 -13.92 -31.23
C VAL A 54 -15.55 -12.63 -30.42
N GLN A 55 -16.62 -11.85 -30.45
CA GLN A 55 -16.80 -10.66 -29.63
C GLN A 55 -17.79 -10.94 -28.51
N LEU A 56 -17.41 -10.64 -27.27
CA LEU A 56 -18.33 -10.47 -26.16
C LEU A 56 -18.89 -9.05 -26.27
N VAL A 57 -20.14 -8.94 -26.72
CA VAL A 57 -20.72 -7.68 -27.17
C VAL A 57 -20.90 -6.69 -26.01
N ARG A 58 -21.40 -7.16 -24.87
CA ARG A 58 -21.67 -6.30 -23.69
C ARG A 58 -20.37 -5.75 -23.09
N GLU A 59 -19.35 -6.58 -22.97
CA GLU A 59 -18.07 -6.24 -22.35
C GLU A 59 -17.12 -5.54 -23.35
N GLY A 60 -17.47 -5.54 -24.64
CA GLY A 60 -16.62 -5.01 -25.71
C GLY A 60 -15.28 -5.74 -25.79
N ILE A 61 -15.23 -7.02 -25.44
CA ILE A 61 -14.02 -7.84 -25.44
C ILE A 61 -13.98 -8.67 -26.71
N THR A 62 -12.86 -8.61 -27.43
CA THR A 62 -12.65 -9.43 -28.62
C THR A 62 -11.67 -10.55 -28.29
N VAL A 63 -12.13 -11.78 -28.49
CA VAL A 63 -11.36 -13.02 -28.37
C VAL A 63 -10.97 -13.44 -29.78
N GLN A 64 -9.69 -13.62 -30.03
CA GLN A 64 -9.15 -13.90 -31.36
C GLN A 64 -8.23 -15.11 -31.33
N GLY A 65 -7.97 -15.67 -32.52
CA GLY A 65 -7.06 -16.80 -32.67
C GLY A 65 -7.50 -18.01 -31.85
N VAL A 66 -8.82 -18.22 -31.73
CA VAL A 66 -9.38 -19.33 -30.98
C VAL A 66 -9.09 -20.62 -31.75
N ARG A 67 -8.37 -21.53 -31.10
CA ARG A 67 -7.93 -22.80 -31.68
C ARG A 67 -8.13 -23.93 -30.67
N GLY A 68 -8.60 -25.07 -31.16
CA GLY A 68 -8.75 -26.29 -30.35
C GLY A 68 -10.09 -26.99 -30.57
N ALA A 69 -10.30 -28.07 -29.83
CA ALA A 69 -11.48 -28.91 -29.97
C ALA A 69 -12.63 -28.46 -29.07
N VAL A 70 -13.84 -28.52 -29.61
CA VAL A 70 -15.10 -28.24 -28.93
C VAL A 70 -16.07 -29.38 -29.21
N GLU A 71 -16.75 -29.83 -28.17
CA GLU A 71 -17.87 -30.76 -28.28
C GLU A 71 -19.16 -30.05 -27.87
N VAL A 72 -20.19 -30.16 -28.68
CA VAL A 72 -21.52 -29.61 -28.41
C VAL A 72 -22.48 -30.78 -28.25
N ASP A 73 -23.25 -30.80 -27.17
CA ASP A 73 -24.34 -31.75 -26.96
C ASP A 73 -25.57 -31.01 -26.42
N GLY A 74 -26.48 -30.66 -27.33
CA GLY A 74 -27.62 -29.81 -27.02
C GLY A 74 -27.16 -28.45 -26.49
N PRO A 75 -27.53 -28.06 -25.25
CA PRO A 75 -27.13 -26.78 -24.68
C PRO A 75 -25.74 -26.80 -24.03
N LEU A 76 -25.07 -27.94 -23.95
CA LEU A 76 -23.77 -28.08 -23.30
C LEU A 76 -22.65 -28.00 -24.32
N VAL A 77 -21.65 -27.15 -24.05
CA VAL A 77 -20.44 -26.99 -24.85
C VAL A 77 -19.24 -27.34 -23.99
N SER A 78 -18.53 -28.41 -24.35
CA SER A 78 -17.29 -28.83 -23.71
C SER A 78 -16.09 -28.30 -24.49
N LEU A 79 -15.19 -27.62 -23.79
CA LEU A 79 -13.98 -27.00 -24.32
C LEU A 79 -12.77 -27.85 -23.91
N ARG A 80 -12.03 -28.37 -24.88
CA ARG A 80 -10.83 -29.18 -24.64
C ARG A 80 -9.57 -28.37 -24.93
N ARG A 81 -9.04 -27.70 -23.89
CA ARG A 81 -7.80 -26.90 -23.95
C ARG A 81 -7.76 -25.91 -25.11
N LEU A 82 -8.83 -25.12 -25.27
CA LEU A 82 -8.88 -24.06 -26.25
C LEU A 82 -7.80 -23.01 -25.97
N ARG A 83 -7.01 -22.69 -26.99
CA ARG A 83 -6.11 -21.54 -27.01
C ARG A 83 -6.88 -20.35 -27.55
N ALA A 84 -6.74 -19.20 -26.90
CA ALA A 84 -7.35 -17.95 -27.34
C ALA A 84 -6.47 -16.76 -26.98
N ARG A 85 -6.62 -15.65 -27.70
CA ARG A 85 -5.94 -14.39 -27.43
C ARG A 85 -6.93 -13.28 -27.13
N VAL A 86 -6.66 -12.52 -26.08
CA VAL A 86 -7.39 -11.28 -25.75
C VAL A 86 -6.38 -10.17 -25.54
N ARG A 87 -6.46 -9.10 -26.33
CA ARG A 87 -5.51 -7.96 -26.31
C ARG A 87 -4.02 -8.38 -26.35
N GLY A 88 -3.72 -9.43 -27.08
CA GLY A 88 -2.35 -9.97 -27.21
C GLY A 88 -1.91 -10.91 -26.07
N SER A 89 -2.70 -11.07 -25.01
CA SER A 89 -2.46 -12.07 -23.96
C SER A 89 -3.04 -13.42 -24.35
N GLU A 90 -2.31 -14.51 -24.05
CA GLU A 90 -2.76 -15.87 -24.33
C GLU A 90 -3.51 -16.47 -23.14
N PHE A 91 -4.56 -17.23 -23.48
CA PHE A 91 -5.42 -17.94 -22.55
C PHE A 91 -5.57 -19.39 -23.00
N LEU A 92 -5.45 -20.32 -22.06
CA LEU A 92 -5.85 -21.71 -22.22
C LEU A 92 -7.13 -21.92 -21.43
N VAL A 93 -8.16 -22.41 -22.09
CA VAL A 93 -9.49 -22.59 -21.50
C VAL A 93 -9.94 -24.03 -21.67
N GLN A 94 -10.40 -24.63 -20.59
CA GLN A 94 -11.03 -25.95 -20.63
C GLN A 94 -12.21 -26.02 -19.68
N GLY A 95 -13.10 -26.98 -19.90
CA GLY A 95 -14.28 -27.18 -19.07
C GLY A 95 -15.56 -27.03 -19.89
N GLN A 96 -16.62 -26.58 -19.25
CA GLN A 96 -17.97 -26.63 -19.82
C GLN A 96 -18.67 -25.27 -19.77
N VAL A 97 -19.46 -25.01 -20.81
CA VAL A 97 -20.36 -23.86 -20.92
C VAL A 97 -21.75 -24.40 -21.23
N ARG A 98 -22.75 -24.02 -20.43
CA ARG A 98 -24.16 -24.30 -20.69
C ARG A 98 -24.79 -23.06 -21.29
N LEU A 99 -25.36 -23.18 -22.49
CA LEU A 99 -25.97 -22.10 -23.27
C LEU A 99 -27.48 -21.95 -23.06
N ALA A 100 -28.13 -22.86 -22.32
CA ALA A 100 -29.56 -22.79 -22.00
C ALA A 100 -29.86 -21.86 -20.80
N GLY A 101 -31.05 -21.25 -20.82
CA GLY A 101 -31.52 -20.35 -19.76
C GLY A 101 -30.62 -19.11 -19.64
N SER A 102 -30.28 -18.71 -18.41
CA SER A 102 -29.32 -17.62 -18.14
C SER A 102 -27.86 -17.96 -18.49
N GLY A 103 -27.58 -19.23 -18.80
CA GLY A 103 -26.25 -19.75 -19.05
C GLY A 103 -25.43 -19.97 -17.79
N ALA A 104 -24.50 -20.93 -17.83
CA ALA A 104 -23.59 -21.23 -16.73
C ALA A 104 -22.26 -21.75 -17.23
N VAL A 105 -21.22 -21.62 -16.41
CA VAL A 105 -19.86 -22.04 -16.76
C VAL A 105 -19.24 -22.85 -15.64
N ALA A 106 -18.39 -23.80 -16.05
CA ALA A 106 -17.46 -24.50 -15.19
C ALA A 106 -16.13 -24.60 -15.95
N LEU A 107 -15.32 -23.56 -15.86
CA LEU A 107 -14.12 -23.38 -16.67
C LEU A 107 -12.88 -23.36 -15.80
N GLU A 108 -11.80 -23.94 -16.31
CA GLU A 108 -10.44 -23.67 -15.86
C GLU A 108 -9.76 -22.82 -16.93
N VAL A 109 -9.23 -21.68 -16.50
CA VAL A 109 -8.57 -20.68 -17.35
C VAL A 109 -7.16 -20.50 -16.85
N GLU A 110 -6.18 -20.79 -17.70
CA GLU A 110 -4.79 -20.42 -17.48
C GLU A 110 -4.46 -19.21 -18.34
N ALA A 111 -4.01 -18.13 -17.70
CA ALA A 111 -3.64 -16.89 -18.34
C ALA A 111 -2.12 -16.70 -18.31
N GLN A 112 -1.56 -16.29 -19.44
CA GLN A 112 -0.15 -15.94 -19.56
C GLN A 112 -0.04 -14.44 -19.86
N GLY A 113 0.05 -13.65 -18.80
CA GLY A 113 0.23 -12.19 -18.89
C GLY A 113 -1.03 -11.46 -19.36
N ALA A 114 -2.20 -11.82 -18.82
CA ALA A 114 -3.45 -11.08 -18.99
C ALA A 114 -3.28 -9.62 -18.58
N ASP A 115 -3.61 -8.70 -19.48
CA ASP A 115 -3.59 -7.27 -19.21
C ASP A 115 -4.65 -6.90 -18.17
N LEU A 116 -4.22 -6.41 -17.01
CA LEU A 116 -5.10 -6.02 -15.90
C LEU A 116 -6.01 -4.84 -16.25
N SER A 117 -5.72 -4.07 -17.31
CA SER A 117 -6.63 -3.03 -17.80
C SER A 117 -7.97 -3.58 -18.31
N LEU A 118 -8.05 -4.89 -18.59
CA LEU A 118 -9.30 -5.58 -18.91
C LEU A 118 -10.29 -5.58 -17.73
N LEU A 119 -9.80 -5.49 -16.49
CA LEU A 119 -10.67 -5.48 -15.31
C LEU A 119 -11.63 -4.29 -15.31
N ARG A 120 -11.27 -3.14 -15.90
CA ARG A 120 -12.21 -2.01 -16.06
C ARG A 120 -13.44 -2.35 -16.90
N ARG A 121 -13.29 -3.26 -17.87
CA ARG A 121 -14.40 -3.70 -18.74
C ARG A 121 -15.27 -4.75 -18.08
N LEU A 122 -14.65 -5.59 -17.25
CA LEU A 122 -15.30 -6.69 -16.55
C LEU A 122 -15.95 -6.24 -15.24
N LEU A 123 -15.37 -5.24 -14.58
CA LEU A 123 -15.75 -4.70 -13.28
C LEU A 123 -15.75 -3.16 -13.35
N PRO A 124 -16.77 -2.54 -13.97
CA PRO A 124 -16.81 -1.09 -14.18
C PRO A 124 -16.73 -0.28 -12.88
N SER A 125 -17.15 -0.87 -11.76
CA SER A 125 -17.13 -0.24 -10.43
C SER A 125 -15.72 -0.07 -9.84
N VAL A 126 -14.69 -0.67 -10.46
CA VAL A 126 -13.29 -0.54 -10.03
C VAL A 126 -12.71 0.75 -10.61
N GLN A 127 -12.71 1.82 -9.83
CA GLN A 127 -12.18 3.14 -10.23
C GLN A 127 -10.64 3.16 -10.29
N VAL A 128 -9.99 2.62 -9.26
CA VAL A 128 -8.53 2.44 -9.22
C VAL A 128 -8.17 1.24 -10.09
N ALA A 129 -7.74 1.50 -11.33
CA ALA A 129 -7.41 0.40 -12.22
C ALA A 129 -5.98 -0.07 -12.02
N PRO A 130 -5.80 -1.35 -11.62
CA PRO A 130 -4.49 -1.95 -11.60
C PRO A 130 -3.88 -1.93 -13.00
N ARG A 131 -2.61 -1.56 -13.08
CA ARG A 131 -1.81 -1.72 -14.29
C ARG A 131 -0.80 -2.83 -14.05
N GLY A 132 -0.66 -3.71 -15.02
CA GLY A 132 0.23 -4.86 -14.91
C GLY A 132 -0.26 -6.03 -15.73
N ARG A 133 0.46 -7.14 -15.63
CA ARG A 133 0.13 -8.39 -16.32
C ARG A 133 -0.02 -9.52 -15.33
N LEU A 134 -1.18 -10.15 -15.34
CA LEU A 134 -1.52 -11.25 -14.47
C LEU A 134 -1.27 -12.58 -15.18
N ALA A 135 -0.51 -13.45 -14.54
CA ALA A 135 -0.44 -14.85 -14.91
C ALA A 135 -1.06 -15.69 -13.79
N GLY A 136 -1.68 -16.80 -14.14
CA GLY A 136 -2.30 -17.64 -13.14
C GLY A 136 -3.26 -18.64 -13.73
N ARG A 137 -3.76 -19.50 -12.85
CA ARG A 137 -4.78 -20.49 -13.16
C ARG A 137 -5.96 -20.25 -12.25
N VAL A 138 -7.12 -20.05 -12.85
CA VAL A 138 -8.37 -19.79 -12.14
C VAL A 138 -9.47 -20.74 -12.59
N ARG A 139 -10.34 -21.11 -11.67
CA ARG A 139 -11.61 -21.78 -11.93
C ARG A 139 -12.71 -20.74 -11.93
N ILE A 140 -13.57 -20.76 -12.93
CA ILE A 140 -14.73 -19.89 -13.08
C ILE A 140 -15.97 -20.77 -13.06
N LEU A 141 -16.82 -20.59 -12.06
CA LEU A 141 -17.96 -21.46 -11.77
C LEU A 141 -19.25 -20.64 -11.62
N GLY A 142 -20.38 -21.24 -11.98
CA GLY A 142 -21.71 -20.70 -11.68
C GLY A 142 -22.43 -20.09 -12.88
N PRO A 143 -23.62 -19.52 -12.66
CA PRO A 143 -24.39 -18.86 -13.71
C PRO A 143 -23.73 -17.55 -14.13
N LEU A 144 -23.95 -17.12 -15.39
CA LEU A 144 -23.24 -15.97 -15.98
C LEU A 144 -23.50 -14.62 -15.31
N ASP A 145 -24.54 -14.53 -14.47
CA ASP A 145 -24.92 -13.36 -13.66
C ASP A 145 -24.44 -13.45 -12.20
N ALA A 146 -23.97 -14.61 -11.73
CA ALA A 146 -23.43 -14.81 -10.39
C ALA A 146 -22.19 -15.72 -10.40
N LEU A 147 -21.19 -15.33 -11.19
CA LEU A 147 -19.93 -16.06 -11.33
C LEU A 147 -19.11 -16.06 -10.03
N ARG A 148 -18.44 -17.18 -9.79
CA ARG A 148 -17.40 -17.33 -8.78
C ARG A 148 -16.08 -17.62 -9.47
N VAL A 149 -15.02 -16.98 -9.01
CA VAL A 149 -13.66 -17.20 -9.52
C VAL A 149 -12.76 -17.59 -8.35
N GLU A 150 -11.93 -18.60 -8.52
CA GLU A 150 -10.92 -18.97 -7.52
C GLU A 150 -9.63 -19.44 -8.18
N GLY A 151 -8.47 -19.13 -7.62
CA GLY A 151 -7.21 -19.66 -8.16
C GLY A 151 -5.96 -18.95 -7.68
N ASN A 152 -4.82 -19.44 -8.16
CA ASN A 152 -3.53 -18.84 -7.84
C ASN A 152 -3.14 -17.83 -8.91
N VAL A 153 -2.75 -16.65 -8.47
CA VAL A 153 -2.35 -15.55 -9.35
C VAL A 153 -0.97 -15.04 -9.01
N ARG A 154 -0.27 -14.56 -10.02
CA ARG A 154 1.00 -13.85 -9.90
C ARG A 154 1.05 -12.68 -10.86
N THR A 155 1.65 -11.58 -10.44
CA THR A 155 2.00 -10.48 -11.34
C THR A 155 3.43 -10.02 -11.03
N PRO A 156 4.35 -10.02 -12.02
CA PRO A 156 5.72 -9.57 -11.82
C PRO A 156 5.80 -8.11 -11.37
N LEU A 157 4.88 -7.28 -11.87
CA LEU A 157 4.78 -5.87 -11.54
C LEU A 157 3.30 -5.46 -11.54
N LEU A 158 2.89 -4.84 -10.44
CA LEU A 158 1.56 -4.26 -10.26
C LEU A 158 1.73 -2.81 -9.85
N ASP A 159 1.13 -1.92 -10.63
CA ASP A 159 1.03 -0.50 -10.32
C ASP A 159 -0.41 -0.21 -9.88
N LEU A 160 -0.55 0.26 -8.65
CA LEU A 160 -1.79 0.58 -7.98
C LEU A 160 -1.67 1.95 -7.33
N GLY A 161 -2.36 2.96 -7.87
CA GLY A 161 -2.35 4.31 -7.30
C GLY A 161 -0.96 4.93 -7.21
N GLY A 162 -0.05 4.60 -8.14
CA GLY A 162 1.34 5.09 -8.13
C GLY A 162 2.29 4.26 -7.26
N LEU A 163 1.77 3.36 -6.42
CA LEU A 163 2.58 2.38 -5.70
C LEU A 163 2.90 1.20 -6.62
N ARG A 164 4.18 0.84 -6.68
CA ARG A 164 4.70 -0.25 -7.50
C ARG A 164 5.05 -1.46 -6.64
N PHE A 165 4.27 -2.52 -6.81
CA PHE A 165 4.46 -3.80 -6.17
C PHE A 165 5.12 -4.77 -7.14
N ALA A 166 6.26 -5.35 -6.75
CA ALA A 166 6.92 -6.41 -7.49
C ALA A 166 6.56 -7.79 -6.92
N ASP A 167 6.67 -8.82 -7.76
CA ASP A 167 6.51 -10.23 -7.36
C ASP A 167 5.21 -10.54 -6.60
N VAL A 168 4.09 -9.90 -6.95
CA VAL A 168 2.83 -10.12 -6.26
C VAL A 168 2.34 -11.54 -6.54
N ARG A 169 2.00 -12.27 -5.48
CA ARG A 169 1.46 -13.64 -5.54
C ARG A 169 0.36 -13.78 -4.50
N GLY A 170 -0.61 -14.63 -4.76
CA GLY A 170 -1.62 -14.99 -3.77
C GLY A 170 -2.74 -15.86 -4.34
N ARG A 171 -3.67 -16.23 -3.48
CA ARG A 171 -4.88 -16.98 -3.83
C ARG A 171 -6.04 -16.00 -4.00
N LEU A 172 -6.49 -15.85 -5.24
CA LEU A 172 -7.63 -15.04 -5.61
C LEU A 172 -8.92 -15.80 -5.35
N ARG A 173 -9.93 -15.15 -4.76
CA ARG A 173 -11.34 -15.57 -4.82
C ARG A 173 -12.22 -14.37 -5.15
N TYR A 174 -13.22 -14.57 -5.99
CA TYR A 174 -14.26 -13.60 -6.29
C TYR A 174 -15.62 -14.26 -6.29
N GLY A 175 -16.62 -13.59 -5.75
CA GLY A 175 -18.02 -14.02 -5.81
C GLY A 175 -18.91 -13.10 -5.01
N SER A 176 -20.17 -12.94 -5.43
CA SER A 176 -21.15 -12.09 -4.72
C SER A 176 -20.67 -10.66 -4.47
N GLY A 177 -19.91 -10.08 -5.41
CA GLY A 177 -19.34 -8.74 -5.28
C GLY A 177 -18.11 -8.63 -4.37
N LEU A 178 -17.64 -9.73 -3.78
CA LEU A 178 -16.48 -9.75 -2.88
C LEU A 178 -15.26 -10.32 -3.60
N LEU A 179 -14.15 -9.59 -3.59
CA LEU A 179 -12.85 -10.01 -4.08
C LEU A 179 -11.92 -10.23 -2.89
N SER A 180 -11.24 -11.36 -2.81
CA SER A 180 -10.18 -11.59 -1.81
C SER A 180 -8.90 -12.07 -2.47
N LEU A 181 -7.77 -11.64 -1.91
CA LEU A 181 -6.45 -12.16 -2.19
C LEU A 181 -5.88 -12.61 -0.85
N SER A 182 -5.87 -13.92 -0.61
CA SER A 182 -5.30 -14.49 0.61
C SER A 182 -3.90 -15.03 0.38
N GLU A 183 -3.14 -15.21 1.46
CA GLU A 183 -1.74 -15.67 1.42
C GLU A 183 -0.91 -14.77 0.49
N ALA A 184 -1.24 -13.47 0.47
CA ALA A 184 -0.65 -12.54 -0.47
C ALA A 184 0.80 -12.26 -0.05
N SER A 185 1.69 -12.19 -1.03
CA SER A 185 3.06 -11.70 -0.84
C SER A 185 3.43 -10.77 -1.97
N ALA A 186 4.21 -9.74 -1.67
CA ALA A 186 4.67 -8.77 -2.64
C ALA A 186 5.96 -8.11 -2.15
N ARG A 187 6.59 -7.33 -3.03
CA ARG A 187 7.68 -6.42 -2.69
C ARG A 187 7.29 -4.97 -2.99
N LEU A 188 7.53 -4.07 -2.04
CA LEU A 188 7.31 -2.63 -2.20
C LEU A 188 8.62 -1.90 -1.92
N SER A 189 9.19 -1.26 -2.94
CA SER A 189 10.47 -0.53 -2.85
C SER A 189 11.60 -1.35 -2.21
N GLY A 190 11.68 -2.64 -2.56
CA GLY A 190 12.66 -3.61 -2.04
C GLY A 190 12.31 -4.23 -0.68
N GLY A 191 11.33 -3.69 0.05
CA GLY A 191 10.78 -4.32 1.25
C GLY A 191 9.77 -5.42 0.94
N GLY A 192 9.59 -6.36 1.85
CA GLY A 192 8.62 -7.46 1.71
C GLY A 192 7.27 -7.11 2.35
N LEU A 193 6.18 -7.59 1.76
CA LEU A 193 4.82 -7.51 2.26
C LEU A 193 4.23 -8.92 2.31
N ARG A 194 3.46 -9.22 3.37
CA ARG A 194 2.64 -10.43 3.48
C ARG A 194 1.30 -10.09 4.12
N GLY A 195 0.22 -10.71 3.68
CA GLY A 195 -1.08 -10.49 4.30
C GLY A 195 -2.25 -10.95 3.45
N ASP A 196 -3.44 -10.53 3.88
CA ASP A 196 -4.69 -10.80 3.20
C ASP A 196 -5.38 -9.49 2.83
N VAL A 197 -6.03 -9.48 1.67
CA VAL A 197 -6.80 -8.33 1.17
C VAL A 197 -8.22 -8.79 0.84
N LEU A 198 -9.20 -8.00 1.27
CA LEU A 198 -10.61 -8.14 0.96
C LEU A 198 -11.11 -6.84 0.34
N VAL A 199 -11.86 -6.92 -0.75
CA VAL A 199 -12.44 -5.76 -1.43
C VAL A 199 -13.90 -6.05 -1.73
N ALA A 200 -14.80 -5.24 -1.16
CA ALA A 200 -16.20 -5.20 -1.54
C ALA A 200 -16.33 -4.32 -2.78
N LEU A 201 -16.68 -4.93 -3.91
CA LEU A 201 -16.88 -4.26 -5.19
C LEU A 201 -18.31 -3.73 -5.27
N SER A 202 -18.44 -2.41 -5.25
CA SER A 202 -19.70 -1.68 -5.41
C SER A 202 -19.42 -0.36 -6.15
N SER A 203 -20.42 0.52 -6.31
CA SER A 203 -20.19 1.88 -6.79
C SER A 203 -19.21 2.68 -5.91
N GLU A 204 -19.12 2.33 -4.64
CA GLU A 204 -18.20 2.88 -3.64
C GLU A 204 -17.37 1.74 -3.04
N PRO A 205 -16.29 1.31 -3.73
CA PRO A 205 -15.52 0.16 -3.29
C PRO A 205 -14.91 0.39 -1.91
N ARG A 206 -14.95 -0.63 -1.07
CA ARG A 206 -14.31 -0.64 0.24
C ARG A 206 -13.36 -1.80 0.35
N PHE A 207 -12.25 -1.61 1.06
CA PHE A 207 -11.28 -2.65 1.29
C PHE A 207 -11.00 -2.86 2.78
N LEU A 208 -10.45 -4.03 3.09
CA LEU A 208 -9.81 -4.40 4.33
C LEU A 208 -8.54 -5.16 3.97
N ALA A 209 -7.40 -4.71 4.45
CA ALA A 209 -6.12 -5.36 4.30
C ALA A 209 -5.50 -5.56 5.69
N VAL A 210 -5.02 -6.77 5.96
CA VAL A 210 -4.32 -7.11 7.21
C VAL A 210 -3.03 -7.78 6.83
N GLY A 211 -1.91 -7.30 7.37
CA GLY A 211 -0.64 -7.89 7.01
C GLY A 211 0.55 -7.36 7.78
N GLU A 212 1.69 -7.93 7.43
CA GLU A 212 3.00 -7.58 7.92
C GLU A 212 3.85 -7.04 6.78
N PHE A 213 4.78 -6.16 7.13
CA PHE A 213 5.77 -5.64 6.21
C PHE A 213 7.15 -5.70 6.85
N ALA A 214 8.16 -5.91 6.01
CA ALA A 214 9.54 -6.03 6.44
C ALA A 214 10.43 -5.18 5.55
N GLN A 215 11.25 -4.35 6.19
CA GLN A 215 12.26 -3.54 5.52
C GLN A 215 11.67 -2.65 4.40
N VAL A 216 10.49 -2.07 4.58
CA VAL A 216 9.89 -1.12 3.64
C VAL A 216 10.47 0.28 3.92
N PRO A 217 10.99 0.99 2.91
CA PRO A 217 11.54 2.33 3.10
C PRO A 217 10.44 3.31 3.55
N SER A 218 10.74 4.18 4.52
CA SER A 218 9.80 5.17 5.07
C SER A 218 9.31 6.17 4.02
N GLU A 219 10.04 6.36 2.93
CA GLU A 219 9.68 7.22 1.81
C GLU A 219 8.37 6.81 1.12
N VAL A 220 7.93 5.55 1.27
CA VAL A 220 6.63 5.08 0.76
C VAL A 220 5.47 5.88 1.35
N ALA A 221 5.61 6.43 2.56
CA ALA A 221 4.58 7.24 3.20
C ALA A 221 4.22 8.51 2.39
N HIS A 222 5.11 9.01 1.53
CA HIS A 222 4.82 10.16 0.65
C HIS A 222 3.69 9.87 -0.34
N ALA A 223 3.53 8.62 -0.78
CA ALA A 223 2.41 8.22 -1.63
C ALA A 223 1.06 8.32 -0.90
N LEU A 224 1.08 8.38 0.43
CA LEU A 224 -0.07 8.64 1.30
C LEU A 224 -0.18 10.12 1.71
N GLY A 225 0.64 11.01 1.14
CA GLY A 225 0.67 12.43 1.50
C GLY A 225 1.39 12.74 2.82
N LEU A 226 2.12 11.78 3.40
CA LEU A 226 2.86 11.95 4.65
C LEU A 226 4.34 12.26 4.37
N GLU A 227 4.80 13.44 4.80
CA GLU A 227 6.22 13.79 4.80
C GLU A 227 6.87 13.42 6.14
N LEU A 228 7.38 12.19 6.29
CA LEU A 228 8.03 11.80 7.55
C LEU A 228 9.47 12.35 7.62
N PRO A 229 9.91 12.95 8.75
CA PRO A 229 11.30 13.37 8.93
C PRO A 229 12.29 12.20 9.12
N LEU A 230 11.75 10.97 9.20
CA LEU A 230 12.48 9.73 9.40
C LEU A 230 12.86 9.10 8.05
N ARG A 231 14.14 8.81 7.86
CA ARG A 231 14.67 7.93 6.81
C ARG A 231 15.10 6.61 7.44
N ALA A 232 14.33 5.55 7.21
CA ALA A 232 14.59 4.23 7.78
C ALA A 232 13.95 3.12 6.95
N ARG A 233 14.40 1.88 7.18
CA ARG A 233 13.68 0.69 6.71
C ARG A 233 12.76 0.19 7.83
N LEU A 234 11.47 0.31 7.60
CA LEU A 234 10.42 0.01 8.56
C LEU A 234 9.99 -1.45 8.42
N SER A 235 9.70 -2.10 9.55
CA SER A 235 9.05 -3.41 9.61
C SER A 235 7.91 -3.34 10.62
N GLY A 236 6.89 -4.19 10.50
CA GLY A 236 5.76 -4.13 11.43
C GLY A 236 4.52 -4.83 10.91
N ALA A 237 3.40 -4.52 11.53
CA ALA A 237 2.09 -5.03 11.17
C ALA A 237 1.11 -3.86 10.98
N VAL A 238 0.20 -4.01 10.04
CA VAL A 238 -0.78 -2.99 9.66
C VAL A 238 -2.13 -3.62 9.35
N VAL A 239 -3.18 -2.95 9.80
CA VAL A 239 -4.54 -3.11 9.34
C VAL A 239 -4.91 -1.84 8.59
N ALA A 240 -5.34 -1.96 7.35
CA ALA A 240 -5.81 -0.83 6.54
C ALA A 240 -7.21 -1.12 6.01
N ALA A 241 -8.07 -0.12 5.99
CA ALA A 241 -9.44 -0.26 5.53
C ALA A 241 -9.96 1.06 4.95
N GLY A 242 -11.22 1.06 4.51
CA GLY A 242 -11.90 2.26 4.01
C GLY A 242 -12.05 2.25 2.50
N ARG A 243 -12.12 3.44 1.90
CA ARG A 243 -12.19 3.58 0.44
C ARG A 243 -10.78 3.69 -0.14
N PRO A 244 -10.50 3.21 -1.35
CA PRO A 244 -9.17 3.30 -1.95
C PRO A 244 -8.60 4.72 -2.05
N ASP A 245 -9.45 5.73 -2.20
CA ASP A 245 -9.13 7.16 -2.25
C ASP A 245 -9.05 7.83 -0.86
N GLU A 246 -9.65 7.20 0.16
CA GLU A 246 -9.62 7.65 1.55
C GLU A 246 -9.32 6.46 2.48
N PRO A 247 -8.06 5.99 2.49
CA PRO A 247 -7.66 4.86 3.32
C PRO A 247 -7.46 5.28 4.77
N GLU A 248 -7.86 4.40 5.67
CA GLU A 248 -7.51 4.43 7.09
C GLU A 248 -6.51 3.30 7.35
N ALA A 249 -5.52 3.54 8.21
CA ALA A 249 -4.54 2.52 8.57
C ALA A 249 -4.14 2.61 10.04
N SER A 250 -4.00 1.47 10.69
CA SER A 250 -3.53 1.37 12.07
C SER A 250 -2.49 0.26 12.18
N GLY A 251 -1.51 0.44 13.04
CA GLY A 251 -0.50 -0.60 13.18
C GLY A 251 0.63 -0.25 14.12
N VAL A 252 1.63 -1.11 14.06
CA VAL A 252 2.90 -0.95 14.78
C VAL A 252 4.03 -0.95 13.77
N VAL A 253 5.00 -0.08 13.97
CA VAL A 253 6.19 0.02 13.14
C VAL A 253 7.43 -0.06 14.01
N LYS A 254 8.48 -0.68 13.48
CA LYS A 254 9.81 -0.73 14.06
C LYS A 254 10.89 -0.47 13.01
N ALA A 255 11.97 0.17 13.42
CA ALA A 255 13.21 0.29 12.66
C ALA A 255 14.39 0.04 13.60
N THR A 256 15.43 -0.64 13.11
CA THR A 256 16.66 -0.95 13.86
C THR A 256 17.85 -0.08 13.47
N ALA A 257 17.61 0.87 12.56
CA ALA A 257 18.54 1.92 12.16
C ALA A 257 17.76 2.95 11.32
N GLY A 258 18.15 4.20 11.42
CA GLY A 258 17.61 5.26 10.60
C GLY A 258 18.29 6.58 10.85
N SER A 259 17.73 7.63 10.25
CA SER A 259 18.08 9.00 10.59
C SER A 259 16.86 9.90 10.63
N VAL A 260 16.91 10.89 11.50
CA VAL A 260 15.92 11.98 11.57
C VAL A 260 16.68 13.26 11.26
N ARG A 261 16.32 13.94 10.16
CA ARG A 261 17.01 15.16 9.69
C ARG A 261 18.54 15.04 9.62
N GLY A 262 19.05 13.85 9.27
CA GLY A 262 20.49 13.58 9.17
C GLY A 262 21.16 13.10 10.46
N HIS A 263 20.48 13.14 11.60
CA HIS A 263 20.98 12.58 12.86
C HIS A 263 20.64 11.11 12.97
N ARG A 264 21.61 10.29 13.38
CA ARG A 264 21.46 8.85 13.51
C ARG A 264 20.42 8.51 14.58
N VAL A 265 19.60 7.49 14.30
CA VAL A 265 18.71 6.86 15.27
C VAL A 265 18.95 5.35 15.23
N ASP A 266 19.13 4.74 16.39
CA ASP A 266 19.44 3.31 16.52
C ASP A 266 18.20 2.44 16.52
N ALA A 267 17.10 2.93 17.08
CA ALA A 267 15.84 2.21 17.06
C ALA A 267 14.68 3.19 17.04
N VAL A 268 13.63 2.84 16.31
CA VAL A 268 12.33 3.51 16.37
C VAL A 268 11.27 2.45 16.54
N GLU A 269 10.33 2.67 17.45
CA GLU A 269 9.14 1.88 17.64
C GLU A 269 7.95 2.84 17.73
N ALA A 270 6.86 2.58 17.02
CA ALA A 270 5.67 3.40 17.16
C ALA A 270 4.39 2.60 16.91
N VAL A 271 3.35 2.96 17.66
CA VAL A 271 1.96 2.65 17.33
C VAL A 271 1.41 3.85 16.57
N PHE A 272 0.67 3.61 15.50
CA PHE A 272 0.10 4.68 14.69
C PHE A 272 -1.34 4.42 14.30
N HIS A 273 -2.07 5.52 14.08
CA HIS A 273 -3.36 5.56 13.41
C HIS A 273 -3.31 6.66 12.35
N TYR A 274 -3.65 6.34 11.12
CA TYR A 274 -3.70 7.24 9.99
C TYR A 274 -5.12 7.31 9.45
N GLU A 275 -5.65 8.52 9.30
CA GLU A 275 -6.98 8.80 8.79
C GLU A 275 -6.98 10.21 8.18
N GLN A 276 -7.50 10.36 6.96
CA GLN A 276 -7.73 11.66 6.30
C GLN A 276 -6.51 12.63 6.36
N GLY A 277 -5.31 12.13 6.07
CA GLY A 277 -4.08 12.94 6.07
C GLY A 277 -3.51 13.25 7.46
N THR A 278 -4.14 12.75 8.53
CA THR A 278 -3.70 12.91 9.91
C THR A 278 -3.05 11.62 10.41
N LEU A 279 -1.80 11.72 10.86
CA LEU A 279 -1.09 10.63 11.52
C LEU A 279 -1.10 10.86 13.04
N ARG A 280 -1.88 10.07 13.77
CA ARG A 280 -1.83 10.00 15.23
C ARG A 280 -0.77 8.99 15.66
N LEU A 281 0.01 9.37 16.66
CA LEU A 281 1.02 8.54 17.32
C LEU A 281 0.63 8.42 18.79
N PRO A 282 -0.15 7.41 19.19
CA PRO A 282 -0.45 7.18 20.61
C PRO A 282 0.81 6.92 21.45
N ALA A 283 1.80 6.27 20.84
CA ALA A 283 3.10 6.05 21.45
C ALA A 283 4.15 5.89 20.36
N ALA A 284 5.22 6.67 20.45
CA ALA A 284 6.44 6.50 19.68
C ALA A 284 7.64 6.55 20.63
N ARG A 285 8.64 5.72 20.35
CA ARG A 285 9.91 5.70 21.05
C ARG A 285 11.04 5.69 20.03
N ALA A 286 12.03 6.54 20.24
CA ALA A 286 13.30 6.49 19.53
C ALA A 286 14.44 6.29 20.52
N ARG A 287 15.47 5.56 20.11
CA ARG A 287 16.70 5.37 20.86
C ARG A 287 17.89 5.87 20.04
N LEU A 288 18.74 6.69 20.65
CA LEU A 288 19.91 7.29 20.04
C LEU A 288 21.05 7.12 21.03
N GLU A 289 21.95 6.16 20.81
CA GLU A 289 22.99 5.83 21.79
C GLU A 289 22.34 5.58 23.18
N ASP A 290 22.78 6.25 24.24
CA ASP A 290 22.20 6.11 25.58
C ASP A 290 20.89 6.91 25.76
N ALA A 291 20.53 7.76 24.80
CA ALA A 291 19.33 8.57 24.85
C ALA A 291 18.07 7.77 24.49
N SER A 292 16.97 8.12 25.16
CA SER A 292 15.63 7.65 24.80
C SER A 292 14.68 8.84 24.67
N VAL A 293 13.91 8.85 23.58
CA VAL A 293 12.89 9.86 23.31
C VAL A 293 11.56 9.15 23.18
N TRP A 294 10.54 9.64 23.89
CA TRP A 294 9.15 9.23 23.76
C TRP A 294 8.36 10.39 23.19
N ALA A 295 7.45 10.11 22.27
CA ALA A 295 6.55 11.11 21.71
C ALA A 295 5.14 10.54 21.56
N TRP A 296 4.14 11.39 21.76
CA TRP A 296 2.75 11.08 21.46
C TRP A 296 2.02 12.33 20.97
N GLY A 297 0.97 12.14 20.18
CA GLY A 297 0.19 13.26 19.62
C GLY A 297 -0.20 13.02 18.18
N ARG A 298 -0.20 14.07 17.36
CA ARG A 298 -0.55 13.97 15.94
C ARG A 298 0.32 14.81 15.02
N VAL A 299 0.33 14.41 13.76
CA VAL A 299 0.92 15.11 12.63
C VAL A 299 -0.19 15.31 11.59
N ASP A 300 -0.53 16.57 11.33
CA ASP A 300 -1.60 16.96 10.40
C ASP A 300 -0.93 17.45 9.10
N GLY A 301 -0.77 16.55 8.11
CA GLY A 301 0.05 16.82 6.93
C GLY A 301 1.53 17.07 7.30
N THR A 302 1.93 18.34 7.35
CA THR A 302 3.28 18.76 7.77
C THR A 302 3.33 19.38 9.17
N SER A 303 2.18 19.65 9.78
CA SER A 303 2.07 20.34 11.08
C SER A 303 2.28 19.36 12.23
N LEU A 304 3.07 19.76 13.23
CA LEU A 304 3.41 18.94 14.38
C LEU A 304 2.59 19.35 15.60
N HIS A 305 2.03 18.36 16.29
CA HIS A 305 1.35 18.53 17.57
C HIS A 305 1.71 17.34 18.47
N LEU A 306 2.96 17.28 18.91
CA LEU A 306 3.50 16.16 19.69
C LEU A 306 3.90 16.62 21.09
N ASP A 307 3.54 15.88 22.11
CA ASP A 307 4.22 15.92 23.39
C ASP A 307 5.44 15.00 23.33
N VAL A 308 6.53 15.41 23.98
CA VAL A 308 7.81 14.74 23.95
C VAL A 308 8.39 14.65 25.36
N LEU A 309 8.89 13.47 25.69
CA LEU A 309 9.76 13.23 26.84
C LEU A 309 11.08 12.69 26.31
N ALA A 310 12.19 13.18 26.84
CA ALA A 310 13.50 12.67 26.49
C ALA A 310 14.38 12.53 27.73
N ARG A 311 15.26 11.53 27.69
CA ARG A 311 16.26 11.28 28.73
C ARG A 311 17.60 11.01 28.08
N SER A 312 18.64 11.45 28.77
CA SER A 312 20.03 11.21 28.41
C SER A 312 20.41 11.71 27.02
N LEU A 313 19.81 12.83 26.57
CA LEU A 313 20.17 13.45 25.29
C LEU A 313 21.56 14.11 25.40
N PRO A 314 22.51 13.79 24.51
CA PRO A 314 23.76 14.53 24.42
C PRO A 314 23.48 15.97 23.99
N VAL A 315 23.89 16.93 24.81
CA VAL A 315 23.63 18.36 24.56
C VAL A 315 24.32 18.83 23.27
N GLU A 316 25.52 18.34 23.01
CA GLU A 316 26.29 18.60 21.79
C GLU A 316 25.51 18.25 20.51
N ASP A 317 24.77 17.15 20.52
CA ASP A 317 23.98 16.70 19.36
C ASP A 317 22.74 17.55 19.16
N LEU A 318 22.08 17.96 20.26
CA LEU A 318 20.95 18.90 20.20
C LEU A 318 21.36 20.25 19.64
N LEU A 319 22.48 20.81 20.13
CA LEU A 319 22.99 22.09 19.65
C LEU A 319 23.39 22.02 18.18
N ARG A 320 24.06 20.93 17.77
CA ARG A 320 24.38 20.67 16.36
C ARG A 320 23.11 20.58 15.50
N ALA A 321 22.09 19.86 15.97
CA ALA A 321 20.80 19.75 15.28
C ALA A 321 20.06 21.09 15.16
N ALA A 322 20.20 21.95 16.16
CA ALA A 322 19.66 23.31 16.16
C ALA A 322 20.50 24.31 15.31
N GLY A 323 21.67 23.88 14.79
CA GLY A 323 22.59 24.74 14.04
C GLY A 323 23.35 25.74 14.92
N LEU A 324 23.42 25.50 16.23
CA LEU A 324 24.06 26.35 17.22
C LEU A 324 25.51 25.89 17.43
N ARG A 325 26.46 26.84 17.35
CA ARG A 325 27.88 26.59 17.60
C ARG A 325 28.26 27.06 19.00
N VAL A 326 27.81 26.32 20.00
CA VAL A 326 28.14 26.56 21.41
C VAL A 326 28.90 25.35 21.93
N GLU A 327 30.04 25.57 22.57
CA GLU A 327 30.76 24.52 23.28
C GLU A 327 29.95 24.14 24.52
N ALA A 328 29.33 22.97 24.49
CA ALA A 328 28.63 22.43 25.63
C ALA A 328 28.69 20.90 25.61
N SER A 329 28.66 20.30 26.78
CA SER A 329 28.68 18.85 26.95
C SER A 329 27.85 18.40 28.14
N GLY A 330 27.35 17.17 28.06
CA GLY A 330 26.66 16.50 29.16
C GLY A 330 25.30 15.96 28.74
N SER A 331 24.54 15.53 29.73
CA SER A 331 23.31 14.77 29.54
C SER A 331 22.08 15.62 29.88
N LEU A 332 21.11 15.65 28.98
CA LEU A 332 19.90 16.45 29.12
C LEU A 332 18.64 15.57 29.11
N ALA A 333 17.76 15.80 30.08
CA ALA A 333 16.38 15.37 30.06
C ALA A 333 15.48 16.54 29.65
N ALA A 334 14.44 16.25 28.88
CA ALA A 334 13.50 17.26 28.38
C ALA A 334 12.06 16.75 28.45
N ALA A 335 11.13 17.65 28.75
CA ALA A 335 9.71 17.41 28.69
C ALA A 335 9.00 18.62 28.08
N GLY A 336 8.19 18.44 27.04
CA GLY A 336 7.54 19.57 26.39
C GLY A 336 6.74 19.22 25.15
N ARG A 337 6.40 20.24 24.38
CA ARG A 337 5.65 20.13 23.14
C ARG A 337 6.51 20.47 21.92
N LEU A 338 6.46 19.60 20.93
CA LEU A 338 6.97 19.81 19.59
C LEU A 338 5.81 20.28 18.68
N GLY A 339 5.93 21.51 18.21
CA GLY A 339 5.00 22.21 17.34
C GLY A 339 5.62 22.63 16.01
N GLY A 340 4.95 23.55 15.32
CA GLY A 340 5.43 24.09 14.04
C GLY A 340 5.22 23.11 12.90
N THR A 341 6.18 23.03 11.98
CA THR A 341 6.15 22.08 10.87
C THR A 341 7.30 21.11 10.91
N ILE A 342 7.21 20.00 10.19
CA ILE A 342 8.29 19.00 10.05
C ILE A 342 9.60 19.64 9.57
N ARG A 343 9.50 20.66 8.71
CA ARG A 343 10.66 21.40 8.17
C ARG A 343 11.18 22.47 9.14
N SER A 344 10.28 23.13 9.87
CA SER A 344 10.61 24.15 10.87
C SER A 344 9.92 23.83 12.20
N PRO A 345 10.42 22.83 12.94
CA PRO A 345 9.82 22.43 14.21
C PRO A 345 10.12 23.47 15.29
N THR A 346 9.18 23.61 16.22
CA THR A 346 9.34 24.43 17.42
C THR A 346 9.25 23.56 18.66
N PHE A 347 10.11 23.76 19.65
CA PHE A 347 10.00 23.08 20.94
C PHE A 347 9.69 24.09 22.04
N ALA A 348 8.77 23.74 22.92
CA ALA A 348 8.46 24.49 24.13
C ALA A 348 8.35 23.53 25.31
N GLY A 349 9.21 23.66 26.31
CA GLY A 349 9.23 22.71 27.42
C GLY A 349 10.24 23.06 28.50
N SER A 350 10.38 22.15 29.46
CA SER A 350 11.35 22.25 30.53
C SER A 350 12.49 21.26 30.30
N VAL A 351 13.69 21.63 30.72
CA VAL A 351 14.90 20.82 30.62
C VAL A 351 15.57 20.68 31.97
N LEU A 352 16.19 19.52 32.19
CA LEU A 352 17.11 19.24 33.28
C LEU A 352 18.43 18.78 32.65
N TRP A 353 19.50 19.51 32.91
CA TRP A 353 20.84 19.19 32.43
C TRP A 353 21.71 18.84 33.62
N GLU A 354 22.19 17.60 33.68
CA GLU A 354 23.00 17.08 34.78
C GLU A 354 24.48 17.02 34.40
N SER A 355 25.35 17.36 35.36
CA SER A 355 26.81 17.37 35.21
C SER A 355 27.26 18.10 33.93
N GLY A 356 26.72 19.30 33.74
CA GLY A 356 26.81 20.03 32.49
C GLY A 356 28.03 20.94 32.41
N ARG A 357 28.45 21.19 31.17
CA ARG A 357 29.44 22.21 30.84
C ARG A 357 28.91 23.10 29.73
N ALA A 358 29.01 24.42 29.90
CA ALA A 358 28.70 25.42 28.88
C ALA A 358 29.87 26.41 28.79
N GLY A 359 30.71 26.25 27.76
CA GLY A 359 31.96 26.98 27.61
C GLY A 359 32.88 26.78 28.82
N PRO A 360 33.24 27.83 29.57
CA PRO A 360 34.05 27.72 30.78
C PRO A 360 33.26 27.28 32.02
N LEU A 361 31.92 27.36 32.00
CA LEU A 361 31.08 27.08 33.16
C LEU A 361 30.86 25.56 33.30
N VAL A 362 31.18 25.01 34.46
CA VAL A 362 30.88 23.63 34.86
C VAL A 362 29.88 23.70 36.01
N PHE A 363 28.88 22.83 36.02
CA PHE A 363 27.82 22.86 37.02
C PHE A 363 27.24 21.47 37.27
N GLU A 364 26.70 21.27 38.48
CA GLU A 364 26.12 20.00 38.90
C GLU A 364 24.77 19.75 38.22
N SER A 365 23.92 20.77 38.19
CA SER A 365 22.63 20.70 37.49
C SER A 365 22.15 22.06 37.01
N ALA A 366 21.43 22.07 35.89
CA ALA A 366 20.71 23.24 35.41
C ALA A 366 19.27 22.86 35.05
N THR A 367 18.32 23.66 35.51
CA THR A 367 16.91 23.58 35.13
C THR A 367 16.50 24.85 34.40
N ALA A 368 15.69 24.72 33.35
CA ALA A 368 15.18 25.87 32.63
C ALA A 368 13.92 25.53 31.84
N ASP A 369 13.18 26.57 31.46
CA ASP A 369 12.20 26.47 30.38
C ASP A 369 12.82 26.97 29.09
N VAL A 370 12.56 26.24 28.01
CA VAL A 370 13.18 26.43 26.72
C VAL A 370 12.11 26.64 25.67
N LEU A 371 12.29 27.67 24.85
CA LEU A 371 11.61 27.85 23.58
C LEU A 371 12.68 27.78 22.49
N ALA A 372 12.58 26.79 21.60
CA ALA A 372 13.51 26.61 20.50
C ALA A 372 12.76 26.64 19.16
N SER A 373 13.30 27.39 18.20
CA SER A 373 12.75 27.48 16.85
C SER A 373 13.83 27.97 15.88
N GLY A 374 14.13 27.19 14.83
CA GLY A 374 14.92 27.65 13.67
C GLY A 374 16.16 28.50 13.98
N GLY A 375 17.15 27.94 14.70
CA GLY A 375 18.38 28.65 15.06
C GLY A 375 18.23 29.70 16.17
N ARG A 376 17.03 29.81 16.77
CA ARG A 376 16.76 30.58 17.99
C ARG A 376 16.55 29.65 19.17
N LEU A 377 17.15 30.01 20.29
CA LEU A 377 16.98 29.35 21.58
C LEU A 377 16.75 30.41 22.64
N GLU A 378 15.61 30.35 23.31
CA GLU A 378 15.27 31.17 24.46
C GLU A 378 15.20 30.29 25.69
N VAL A 379 16.04 30.57 26.68
CA VAL A 379 16.12 29.90 27.97
C VAL A 379 15.60 30.87 29.01
N ARG A 380 14.51 30.48 29.68
CA ARG A 380 13.82 31.26 30.70
C ARG A 380 13.86 30.51 32.01
N ARG A 381 13.79 31.27 33.12
CA ARG A 381 13.78 30.70 34.47
C ARG A 381 14.94 29.72 34.68
N LEU A 382 16.12 30.07 34.15
CA LEU A 382 17.33 29.28 34.36
C LEU A 382 17.61 29.22 35.86
N GLY A 383 17.83 28.03 36.39
CA GLY A 383 18.33 27.77 37.72
C GLY A 383 19.50 26.80 37.59
N LEU A 384 20.72 27.30 37.77
CA LEU A 384 21.94 26.50 37.68
C LEU A 384 22.60 26.41 39.05
N LEU A 385 22.96 25.19 39.43
CA LEU A 385 23.57 24.83 40.70
C LEU A 385 25.02 24.41 40.47
N ASP A 386 25.93 25.10 41.14
CA ASP A 386 27.37 24.82 41.15
C ASP A 386 27.89 24.95 42.59
N GLY A 387 27.95 23.84 43.33
CA GLY A 387 28.19 23.84 44.77
C GLY A 387 27.19 24.74 45.53
N PRO A 388 27.65 25.75 46.31
CA PRO A 388 26.76 26.67 47.01
C PRO A 388 26.20 27.80 46.12
N ALA A 389 26.73 27.98 44.91
CA ALA A 389 26.33 29.05 44.02
C ALA A 389 25.07 28.68 43.22
N VAL A 390 24.10 29.58 43.21
CA VAL A 390 22.88 29.47 42.40
C VAL A 390 22.83 30.64 41.41
N TYR A 391 22.74 30.31 40.14
CA TYR A 391 22.63 31.27 39.04
C TYR A 391 21.19 31.28 38.53
N ARG A 392 20.59 32.47 38.40
CA ARG A 392 19.23 32.66 37.88
C ARG A 392 19.21 33.60 36.71
N GLY A 393 18.45 33.31 35.67
CA GLY A 393 18.45 34.23 34.54
C GLY A 393 17.66 33.84 33.30
N PHE A 394 18.00 34.59 32.26
CA PHE A 394 17.49 34.49 30.90
C PHE A 394 18.67 34.42 29.94
N VAL A 395 18.57 33.55 28.93
CA VAL A 395 19.53 33.47 27.82
C VAL A 395 18.77 33.39 26.51
N ALA A 396 19.05 34.28 25.57
CA ALA A 396 18.57 34.19 24.20
C ALA A 396 19.76 34.08 23.25
N LEU A 397 19.71 33.10 22.36
CA LEU A 397 20.69 32.88 21.31
C LEU A 397 19.97 32.93 19.96
N GLU A 398 20.46 33.76 19.05
CA GLU A 398 19.99 33.85 17.67
C GLU A 398 21.19 33.84 16.72
N GLY A 399 21.40 32.71 16.03
CA GLY A 399 22.61 32.49 15.25
C GLY A 399 23.86 32.52 16.13
N GLN A 400 24.65 33.60 16.03
CA GLN A 400 25.83 33.84 16.88
C GLN A 400 25.62 34.95 17.93
N THR A 401 24.44 35.58 17.96
CA THR A 401 24.17 36.67 18.89
C THR A 401 23.62 36.12 20.20
N LEU A 402 24.34 36.35 21.30
CA LEU A 402 23.94 35.97 22.65
C LEU A 402 23.45 37.21 23.43
N ARG A 403 22.27 37.11 24.03
CA ARG A 403 21.78 38.06 25.05
C ARG A 403 21.51 37.29 26.33
N ALA A 404 22.17 37.67 27.41
CA ALA A 404 22.00 37.01 28.70
C ALA A 404 21.85 38.03 29.81
N HIS A 405 20.96 37.72 30.76
CA HIS A 405 20.87 38.40 32.04
C HIS A 405 20.87 37.33 33.13
N VAL A 406 21.94 37.29 33.93
CA VAL A 406 22.15 36.27 34.95
C VAL A 406 22.48 36.95 36.27
N SER A 407 21.75 36.62 37.33
CA SER A 407 22.04 36.99 38.71
C SER A 407 22.60 35.79 39.47
N VAL A 408 23.50 36.05 40.42
CA VAL A 408 24.20 35.01 41.19
C VAL A 408 23.96 35.24 42.67
N SER A 409 23.71 34.17 43.41
CA SER A 409 23.62 34.17 44.87
C SER A 409 24.42 33.01 45.45
N GLY A 410 25.10 33.22 46.59
CA GLY A 410 25.84 32.15 47.30
C GLY A 410 27.26 31.86 46.80
N ALA A 411 27.79 32.64 45.85
CA ALA A 411 29.19 32.55 45.44
C ALA A 411 30.11 33.03 46.58
N ARG A 412 31.14 32.23 46.92
CA ARG A 412 32.23 32.72 47.80
C ARG A 412 33.12 33.65 46.97
N ALA A 413 33.42 34.82 47.53
CA ALA A 413 34.26 35.85 46.94
C ALA A 413 35.70 35.38 46.71
#